data_AF-A0A925QNH2-F1
#
_entry.id   AF-A0A925QNH2-F1
#
_cell.length_a   1.000
_cell.length_b   1.000
_cell.length_c   1.000
_cell.angle_alpha   90.00
_cell.angle_beta   90.00
_cell.angle_gamma   90.00
#
_symmetry.space_group_name_H-M   'P 1'
#
loop_
_entity.id
_entity.type
_entity.pdbx_description
1 polymer ?
#
loop_
_entity_poly.entity_id
_entity_poly.type
_entity_poly.pdbx_seq_one_letter_code
_entity_poly.pdbx_strand_id
1 'polypeptide(L)'
;PVAAQRSGDWEFDPGIEAIAGPYSTAALAYYRGTLGIDLEQRYHVLSYDVNKGWNWNRGGESRNGFTSTSPDLARVLRRNPHLKVLAASGRYDLGTPYSASDWSLAQLNVKADELARVTHRYYDAGHMMYTRQTDLEFLKSDLADWMTG
;
A
#
# COMPACT_ATOMS: atom_id res chain seq x y z
N PRO A 1 3.24 17.18 -12.54
CA PRO A 1 1.85 17.37 -12.06
C PRO A 1 1.08 18.26 -13.05
N VAL A 2 0.22 17.66 -13.87
CA VAL A 2 -0.63 18.45 -14.77
C VAL A 2 -1.75 19.05 -13.92
N ALA A 3 -1.90 20.38 -13.98
CA ALA A 3 -3.04 21.05 -13.37
C ALA A 3 -4.34 20.48 -13.96
N ALA A 4 -5.39 20.36 -13.14
CA ALA A 4 -6.68 19.86 -13.59
C ALA A 4 -7.18 20.63 -14.83
N GLN A 5 -7.32 19.93 -15.95
CA GLN A 5 -7.93 20.47 -17.17
C GLN A 5 -9.29 19.79 -17.36
N ARG A 6 -10.29 20.54 -17.85
CA ARG A 6 -11.55 19.93 -18.32
C ARG A 6 -11.34 19.47 -19.76
N SER A 7 -11.05 18.19 -19.95
CA SER A 7 -11.11 17.52 -21.25
C SER A 7 -12.23 16.46 -21.24
N GLY A 8 -12.76 16.13 -22.41
CA GLY A 8 -13.78 15.08 -22.59
C GLY A 8 -13.21 13.72 -23.00
N ASP A 9 -11.88 13.60 -23.08
CA ASP A 9 -11.18 12.42 -23.55
C ASP A 9 -10.61 11.58 -22.41
N TRP A 10 -10.21 10.34 -22.72
CA TRP A 10 -9.64 9.40 -21.76
C TRP A 10 -8.38 9.96 -21.10
N GLU A 11 -8.49 10.21 -19.79
CA GLU A 11 -7.34 10.46 -18.92
C GLU A 11 -6.71 9.11 -18.51
N PHE A 12 -5.38 9.05 -18.50
CA PHE A 12 -4.62 7.90 -18.03
C PHE A 12 -4.43 7.94 -16.51
N ASP A 13 -4.33 6.78 -15.86
CA ASP A 13 -3.99 6.70 -14.44
C ASP A 13 -2.45 6.78 -14.27
N PRO A 14 -1.91 7.90 -13.74
CA PRO A 14 -0.48 8.08 -13.60
C PRO A 14 0.16 7.16 -12.56
N GLY A 15 -0.64 6.49 -11.71
CA GLY A 15 -0.17 5.56 -10.70
C GLY A 15 0.13 4.16 -11.24
N ILE A 16 -0.59 3.70 -12.27
CA ILE A 16 -0.51 2.30 -12.73
C ILE A 16 -0.10 2.16 -14.20
N GLU A 17 -0.46 3.10 -15.08
CA GLU A 17 -0.37 2.89 -16.52
C GLU A 17 1.06 2.62 -17.00
N ALA A 18 2.01 3.41 -16.50
CA ALA A 18 3.43 3.28 -16.85
C ALA A 18 4.04 1.94 -16.39
N ILE A 19 3.45 1.28 -15.39
CA ILE A 19 4.02 0.06 -14.79
C ILE A 19 3.25 -1.22 -15.12
N ALA A 20 2.00 -1.13 -15.59
CA ALA A 20 1.15 -2.29 -15.83
C ALA A 20 1.74 -3.26 -16.88
N GLY A 21 2.28 -2.72 -17.98
CA GLY A 21 2.94 -3.50 -19.03
C GLY A 21 4.17 -4.25 -18.51
N PRO A 22 5.17 -3.55 -17.94
CA PRO A 22 6.33 -4.17 -17.33
C PRO A 22 5.99 -5.24 -16.28
N TYR A 23 5.00 -4.99 -15.40
CA TYR A 23 4.59 -5.94 -14.38
C TYR A 23 3.96 -7.20 -14.98
N SER A 24 3.11 -7.05 -15.99
CA SER A 24 2.49 -8.18 -16.70
C SER A 24 3.57 -9.08 -17.33
N THR A 25 4.50 -8.46 -18.05
CA THR A 25 5.58 -9.19 -18.74
C THR A 25 6.49 -9.90 -17.75
N ALA A 26 6.90 -9.22 -16.67
CA ALA A 26 7.75 -9.81 -15.65
C ALA A 26 7.08 -11.00 -14.94
N ALA A 27 5.80 -10.87 -14.59
CA ALA A 27 5.03 -11.95 -13.96
C ALA A 27 4.91 -13.18 -14.88
N LEU A 28 4.51 -12.99 -16.14
CA LEU A 28 4.37 -14.08 -17.11
C LEU A 28 5.71 -14.78 -17.40
N ALA A 29 6.80 -14.02 -17.52
CA ALA A 29 8.14 -14.58 -17.70
C ALA A 29 8.56 -15.41 -16.48
N TYR A 30 8.30 -14.93 -15.26
CA TYR A 30 8.62 -15.64 -14.03
C TYR A 30 7.79 -16.93 -13.86
N TYR A 31 6.49 -16.87 -14.14
CA TYR A 31 5.61 -18.03 -14.04
C TYR A 31 6.02 -19.16 -14.98
N ARG A 32 6.22 -18.84 -16.27
CA ARG A 32 6.61 -19.85 -17.26
C ARG A 32 8.05 -20.31 -17.09
N GLY A 33 8.99 -19.37 -16.98
CA GLY A 33 10.42 -19.66 -17.00
C GLY A 33 10.96 -20.23 -15.70
N THR A 34 10.48 -19.73 -14.55
CA THR A 34 11.01 -20.11 -13.23
C THR A 34 10.11 -21.11 -12.53
N LEU A 35 8.79 -20.88 -12.51
CA LEU A 35 7.86 -21.74 -11.77
C LEU A 35 7.33 -22.92 -12.61
N GLY A 36 7.52 -22.90 -13.94
CA GLY A 36 6.97 -23.92 -14.84
C GLY A 36 5.44 -23.90 -14.92
N ILE A 37 4.80 -22.79 -14.54
CA ILE A 37 3.35 -22.62 -14.59
C ILE A 37 3.00 -22.02 -15.94
N ASP A 38 2.27 -22.78 -16.75
CA ASP A 38 1.66 -22.24 -17.96
C ASP A 38 0.24 -21.75 -17.68
N LEU A 39 0.03 -20.46 -17.92
CA LEU A 39 -1.27 -19.81 -17.74
C LEU A 39 -1.95 -19.71 -19.11
N GLU A 40 -3.11 -20.37 -19.22
CA GLU A 40 -4.00 -20.19 -20.38
C GLU A 40 -4.86 -18.93 -20.22
N GLN A 41 -5.13 -18.52 -18.97
CA GLN A 41 -5.95 -17.35 -18.68
C GLN A 41 -5.15 -16.05 -18.81
N ARG A 42 -5.85 -14.97 -19.18
CA ARG A 42 -5.27 -13.62 -19.20
C ARG A 42 -4.82 -13.22 -17.80
N TYR A 43 -3.57 -12.77 -17.69
CA TYR A 43 -3.10 -12.13 -16.47
C TYR A 43 -3.69 -10.71 -16.34
N HIS A 44 -4.36 -10.44 -15.22
CA HIS A 44 -4.91 -9.13 -14.90
C HIS A 44 -4.09 -8.50 -13.78
N VAL A 45 -3.36 -7.41 -14.09
CA VAL A 45 -2.60 -6.62 -13.07
C VAL A 45 -3.55 -6.02 -12.04
N LEU A 46 -4.73 -5.59 -12.49
CA LEU A 46 -5.80 -5.04 -11.67
C LEU A 46 -7.15 -5.46 -12.27
N SER A 47 -8.12 -5.82 -11.42
CA SER A 47 -9.47 -6.19 -11.84
C SER A 47 -10.51 -5.23 -11.26
N TYR A 48 -11.08 -4.39 -12.13
CA TYR A 48 -12.15 -3.48 -11.75
C TYR A 48 -13.45 -4.21 -11.38
N ASP A 49 -13.71 -5.39 -11.95
CA ASP A 49 -14.92 -6.15 -11.63
C ASP A 49 -14.85 -6.77 -10.24
N VAL A 50 -13.66 -7.27 -9.83
CA VAL A 50 -13.41 -7.67 -8.45
C VAL A 50 -13.56 -6.48 -7.50
N ASN A 51 -13.03 -5.31 -7.89
CA ASN A 51 -13.15 -4.08 -7.09
C ASN A 51 -14.61 -3.65 -6.88
N LYS A 52 -15.43 -3.66 -7.93
CA LYS A 52 -16.88 -3.32 -7.84
C LYS A 52 -17.65 -4.29 -6.95
N GLY A 53 -17.26 -5.57 -6.94
CA GLY A 53 -17.87 -6.60 -6.12
C GLY A 53 -17.35 -6.67 -4.69
N TRP A 54 -16.46 -5.77 -4.27
CA TRP A 54 -15.82 -5.85 -2.96
C TRP A 54 -16.82 -5.69 -1.82
N ASN A 55 -16.82 -6.64 -0.89
CA ASN A 55 -17.64 -6.58 0.30
C ASN A 55 -16.94 -5.77 1.40
N TRP A 56 -17.42 -4.57 1.65
CA TRP A 56 -16.89 -3.66 2.69
C TRP A 56 -17.34 -4.02 4.12
N ASN A 57 -18.23 -5.01 4.28
CA ASN A 57 -18.69 -5.43 5.59
C ASN A 57 -17.58 -6.16 6.35
N ARG A 58 -17.30 -5.69 7.57
CA ARG A 58 -16.35 -6.34 8.49
C ARG A 58 -17.08 -7.11 9.56
N GLY A 59 -17.24 -8.42 9.35
CA GLY A 59 -17.99 -9.33 10.23
C GLY A 59 -19.47 -9.46 9.84
N GLY A 60 -20.29 -9.94 10.77
CA GLY A 60 -21.72 -10.24 10.52
C GLY A 60 -22.66 -9.03 10.50
N GLU A 61 -22.19 -7.84 10.91
CA GLU A 61 -23.00 -6.63 10.93
C GLU A 61 -22.66 -5.74 9.73
N SER A 62 -23.65 -5.54 8.86
CA SER A 62 -23.62 -4.54 7.79
C SER A 62 -23.69 -3.14 8.38
N ARG A 63 -22.56 -2.59 8.80
CA ARG A 63 -22.47 -1.18 9.18
C ARG A 63 -22.10 -0.40 7.93
N ASN A 64 -23.06 0.34 7.38
CA ASN A 64 -22.85 1.37 6.36
C ASN A 64 -21.95 2.49 6.93
N GLY A 65 -20.65 2.23 7.06
CA GLY A 65 -19.67 3.15 7.62
C GLY A 65 -18.34 3.02 6.90
N PHE A 66 -17.49 4.02 7.10
CA PHE A 66 -16.12 4.01 6.58
C PHE A 66 -15.32 2.86 7.23
N THR A 67 -14.75 1.99 6.42
CA THR A 67 -13.90 0.89 6.91
C THR A 67 -12.59 1.47 7.47
N SER A 68 -12.26 1.16 8.72
CA SER A 68 -11.02 1.60 9.36
C SER A 68 -10.35 0.47 10.14
N THR A 69 -9.12 0.12 9.79
CA THR A 69 -8.33 -0.91 10.50
C THR A 69 -7.69 -0.39 11.80
N SER A 70 -7.80 0.90 12.10
CA SER A 70 -7.20 1.52 13.29
C SER A 70 -7.60 0.85 14.62
N PRO A 71 -8.86 0.45 14.86
CA PRO A 71 -9.22 -0.26 16.09
C PRO A 71 -8.53 -1.62 16.23
N ASP A 72 -8.28 -2.31 15.11
CA ASP A 72 -7.63 -3.62 15.10
C ASP A 72 -6.13 -3.47 15.37
N LEU A 73 -5.49 -2.48 14.73
CA LEU A 73 -4.09 -2.12 14.98
C LEU A 73 -3.86 -1.71 16.44
N ALA A 74 -4.71 -0.83 16.97
CA ALA A 74 -4.64 -0.39 18.36
C ALA A 74 -4.84 -1.58 19.33
N ARG A 75 -5.77 -2.49 19.02
CA ARG A 75 -6.00 -3.70 19.82
C ARG A 75 -4.77 -4.59 19.87
N VAL A 76 -4.12 -4.84 18.73
CA VAL A 76 -2.94 -5.74 18.70
C VAL A 76 -1.72 -5.08 19.36
N LEU A 77 -1.53 -3.77 19.20
CA LEU A 77 -0.48 -3.03 19.90
C LEU A 77 -0.64 -3.12 21.44
N ARG A 78 -1.86 -2.96 21.97
CA ARG A 78 -2.11 -3.13 23.42
C ARG A 78 -1.87 -4.55 23.94
N ARG A 79 -2.12 -5.56 23.10
CA ARG A 79 -2.06 -6.98 23.52
C ARG A 79 -0.69 -7.61 23.39
N ASN A 80 0.08 -7.21 22.38
CA ASN A 80 1.40 -7.77 22.12
C ASN A 80 2.46 -6.70 22.40
N PRO A 81 3.15 -6.73 23.56
CA PRO A 81 4.20 -5.78 23.90
C PRO A 81 5.43 -5.86 22.97
N HIS A 82 5.59 -6.96 22.23
CA HIS A 82 6.68 -7.16 21.28
C HIS A 82 6.32 -6.78 19.83
N LEU A 83 5.06 -6.43 19.55
CA LEU A 83 4.70 -5.98 18.20
C LEU A 83 5.33 -4.62 17.89
N LYS A 84 6.10 -4.58 16.81
CA LYS A 84 6.59 -3.35 16.17
C LYS A 84 5.85 -3.14 14.85
N VAL A 85 5.68 -1.89 14.44
CA VAL A 85 5.04 -1.53 13.16
C VAL A 85 5.97 -0.62 12.36
N LEU A 86 6.13 -0.91 11.07
CA LEU A 86 6.77 -0.02 10.10
C LEU A 86 5.73 0.38 9.05
N ALA A 87 5.47 1.68 8.95
CA ALA A 87 4.75 2.27 7.84
C ALA A 87 5.76 2.90 6.86
N ALA A 88 5.52 2.74 5.57
CA ALA A 88 6.34 3.30 4.49
C ALA A 88 5.43 4.05 3.52
N SER A 89 5.66 5.35 3.33
CA SER A 89 4.83 6.19 2.48
C SER A 89 5.66 6.99 1.47
N GLY A 90 5.16 7.12 0.25
CA GLY A 90 5.71 8.05 -0.74
C GLY A 90 5.24 9.49 -0.47
N ARG A 91 6.14 10.47 -0.51
CA ARG A 91 5.81 11.89 -0.33
C ARG A 91 4.90 12.45 -1.42
N TYR A 92 4.91 11.84 -2.61
CA TYR A 92 4.13 12.26 -3.77
C TYR A 92 2.94 11.34 -4.05
N ASP A 93 2.61 10.45 -3.11
CA ASP A 93 1.41 9.63 -3.19
C ASP A 93 0.16 10.49 -2.90
N LEU A 94 -0.70 10.63 -3.90
CA LEU A 94 -1.97 11.34 -3.78
C LEU A 94 -3.17 10.39 -3.55
N GLY A 95 -2.99 9.08 -3.76
CA GLY A 95 -4.02 8.07 -3.51
C GLY A 95 -4.12 7.71 -2.03
N THR A 96 -2.97 7.57 -1.37
CA THR A 96 -2.85 7.39 0.08
C THR A 96 -1.82 8.35 0.67
N PRO A 97 -2.15 9.66 0.82
CA PRO A 97 -1.20 10.66 1.29
C PRO A 97 -0.58 10.31 2.63
N TYR A 98 0.74 10.47 2.76
CA TYR A 98 1.48 10.14 4.00
C TYR A 98 0.89 10.86 5.23
N SER A 99 0.36 12.07 5.06
CA SER A 99 -0.24 12.87 6.13
C SER A 99 -1.57 12.27 6.64
N ALA A 100 -2.33 11.58 5.79
CA ALA A 100 -3.51 10.84 6.21
C ALA A 100 -3.13 9.60 7.03
N SER A 101 -2.03 8.93 6.67
CA SER A 101 -1.42 7.86 7.46
C SER A 101 -0.93 8.38 8.81
N ASP A 102 -0.20 9.51 8.85
CA ASP A 102 0.25 10.15 10.09
C ASP A 102 -0.92 10.47 11.02
N TRP A 103 -1.96 11.10 10.47
CA TRP A 103 -3.16 11.41 11.22
C TRP A 103 -3.79 10.14 11.79
N SER A 104 -3.98 9.11 10.97
CA SER A 104 -4.60 7.85 11.39
C SER A 104 -3.82 7.13 12.48
N LEU A 105 -2.48 7.15 12.41
CA LEU A 105 -1.60 6.57 13.42
C LEU A 105 -1.62 7.38 14.73
N ALA A 106 -1.64 8.71 14.65
CA ALA A 106 -1.74 9.58 15.81
C ALA A 106 -3.09 9.46 16.55
N GLN A 107 -4.15 9.04 15.86
CA GLN A 107 -5.48 8.80 16.46
C GLN A 107 -5.65 7.39 17.06
N LEU A 108 -4.62 6.54 17.06
CA LEU A 108 -4.73 5.21 17.68
C LEU A 108 -4.99 5.34 19.18
N ASN A 109 -6.01 4.63 19.67
CA ASN A 109 -6.32 4.57 21.10
C ASN A 109 -5.33 3.65 21.86
N VAL A 110 -4.09 4.07 21.98
CA VAL A 110 -2.97 3.36 22.59
C VAL A 110 -2.21 4.30 23.53
N LYS A 111 -1.45 3.74 24.47
CA LYS A 111 -0.55 4.52 25.32
C LYS A 111 0.67 5.01 24.53
N ALA A 112 1.39 5.99 25.07
CA ALA A 112 2.55 6.59 24.39
C ALA A 112 3.69 5.59 24.16
N ASP A 113 3.94 4.69 25.11
CA ASP A 113 4.93 3.60 24.99
C ASP A 113 4.53 2.57 23.92
N GLU A 114 3.23 2.31 23.78
CA GLU A 114 2.70 1.46 22.71
C GLU A 114 2.86 2.11 21.34
N LEU A 115 2.59 3.42 21.22
CA LEU A 115 2.73 4.20 19.98
C LEU A 115 4.20 4.35 19.56
N ALA A 116 5.13 4.44 20.51
CA ALA A 116 6.57 4.54 20.23
C ALA A 116 7.14 3.34 19.45
N ARG A 117 6.40 2.22 19.36
CA ARG A 117 6.77 1.04 18.56
C ARG A 117 6.30 1.12 17.10
N VAL A 118 5.62 2.20 16.72
CA VAL A 118 5.26 2.51 15.34
C VAL A 118 6.32 3.44 14.76
N THR A 119 6.97 2.98 13.69
CA THR A 119 7.93 3.77 12.89
C THR A 119 7.28 4.12 11.56
N HIS A 120 7.34 5.39 11.16
CA HIS A 120 6.93 5.82 9.82
C HIS A 120 8.15 6.33 9.06
N ARG A 121 8.34 5.82 7.84
CA ARG A 121 9.37 6.22 6.89
C ARG A 121 8.75 6.84 5.65
N TYR A 122 9.43 7.84 5.10
CA TYR A 122 8.94 8.64 3.98
C TYR A 122 9.96 8.66 2.85
N TYR A 123 9.49 8.35 1.64
CA TYR A 123 10.30 8.17 0.45
C TYR A 123 10.01 9.27 -0.58
N ASP A 124 11.01 9.70 -1.33
CA ASP A 124 10.87 10.75 -2.35
C ASP A 124 10.32 10.18 -3.67
N ALA A 125 9.18 9.49 -3.56
CA ALA A 125 8.50 8.80 -4.63
C ALA A 125 6.97 8.85 -4.45
N GLY A 126 6.23 8.30 -5.42
CA GLY A 126 4.78 8.18 -5.39
C GLY A 126 4.28 6.94 -4.63
N HIS A 127 3.08 6.47 -4.98
CA HIS A 127 2.37 5.37 -4.31
C HIS A 127 3.20 4.07 -4.18
N MET A 128 3.79 3.61 -5.28
CA MET A 128 4.71 2.47 -5.28
C MET A 128 6.15 2.98 -5.21
N MET A 129 6.54 3.47 -4.03
CA MET A 129 7.84 4.13 -3.81
C MET A 129 9.03 3.31 -4.31
N TYR A 130 8.96 1.98 -4.18
CA TYR A 130 9.99 1.03 -4.62
C TYR A 130 10.18 0.94 -6.14
N THR A 131 9.34 1.59 -6.95
CA THR A 131 9.56 1.67 -8.41
C THR A 131 10.67 2.66 -8.78
N ARG A 132 11.03 3.59 -7.89
CA ARG A 132 12.22 4.42 -8.02
C ARG A 132 13.39 3.70 -7.34
N GLN A 133 14.42 3.35 -8.11
CA GLN A 133 15.58 2.56 -7.66
C GLN A 133 16.20 3.07 -6.35
N THR A 134 16.41 4.39 -6.23
CA THR A 134 16.97 5.01 -5.02
C THR A 134 16.09 4.75 -3.79
N ASP A 135 14.76 4.87 -3.90
CA ASP A 135 13.84 4.64 -2.78
C ASP A 135 13.65 3.16 -2.49
N LEU A 136 13.82 2.27 -3.48
CA LEU A 136 13.90 0.82 -3.24
C LEU A 136 15.11 0.46 -2.37
N GLU A 137 16.27 1.03 -2.67
CA GLU A 137 17.49 0.82 -1.87
C GLU A 137 17.32 1.35 -0.45
N PHE A 138 16.73 2.53 -0.30
CA PHE A 138 16.40 3.09 1.01
C PHE A 138 15.39 2.25 1.77
N LEU A 139 14.30 1.81 1.12
CA LEU A 139 13.30 0.94 1.73
C LEU A 139 13.93 -0.37 2.21
N LYS A 140 14.82 -0.96 1.40
CA LYS A 140 15.55 -2.18 1.77
C LYS A 140 16.43 -1.97 2.99
N SER A 141 17.17 -0.86 3.05
CA SER A 141 18.01 -0.52 4.20
C SER A 141 17.17 -0.27 5.45
N ASP A 142 16.15 0.58 5.36
CA ASP A 142 15.24 0.89 6.47
C ASP A 142 14.59 -0.38 7.03
N LEU A 143 14.15 -1.29 6.16
CA LEU A 143 13.54 -2.55 6.59
C LEU A 143 14.56 -3.46 7.29
N ALA A 144 15.78 -3.57 6.77
CA ALA A 144 16.84 -4.37 7.39
C ALA A 144 17.22 -3.83 8.78
N ASP A 145 17.37 -2.51 8.90
CA ASP A 145 17.68 -1.85 10.17
C ASP A 145 16.51 -2.00 11.16
N TRP A 146 15.28 -1.83 10.69
CA TRP A 146 14.08 -1.95 11.54
C TRP A 146 13.84 -3.37 12.09
N MET A 147 14.20 -4.41 11.31
CA MET A 147 14.10 -5.81 11.72
C MET A 147 15.16 -6.22 12.75
N THR A 148 16.31 -5.54 12.77
CA THR A 148 17.46 -5.92 13.61
C THR A 148 17.63 -5.05 14.85
N GLY A 149 17.11 -3.81 14.83
CA GLY A 149 16.95 -2.97 16.02
C GLY A 149 15.68 -3.28 16.81
#